data_AF-A0A3B1ATJ8-F1
#
_entry.id   AF-A0A3B1ATJ8-F1
#
_cell.length_a   1.000
_cell.length_b   1.000
_cell.length_c   1.000
_cell.angle_alpha   90.00
_cell.angle_beta   90.00
_cell.angle_gamma   90.00
#
_symmetry.space_group_name_H-M   'P 1'
#
loop_
_entity.id
_entity.type
_entity.pdbx_description
1 polymer ?
#
loop_
_entity_poly.entity_id
_entity_poly.type
_entity_poly.pdbx_seq_one_letter_code
_entity_poly.pdbx_strand_id
1 'polypeptide(L)'
;MKIFRHVSNSFNRSITALIVCVFISMGFVSTVQAAIVSTHDLASASIKQQARDNVKISLQRIDIQQQLTSMGVKPDLVLSRVDSMSNAEIQQLSGLIEQKPAGSGIIGLLGFILVVLLITDLLNLTNVYNI
;
A
#
# COMPACT_ATOMS: atom_id res chain seq x y z
N MET A 1 71.49 29.98 31.06
CA MET A 1 70.02 29.88 31.24
C MET A 1 69.27 30.24 29.93
N LYS A 2 69.53 29.54 28.81
CA LYS A 2 68.80 29.74 27.52
C LYS A 2 68.33 28.43 26.87
N ILE A 3 68.86 27.29 27.32
CA ILE A 3 68.59 25.96 26.76
C ILE A 3 67.21 25.42 27.20
N PHE A 4 66.78 25.72 28.43
CA PHE A 4 65.51 25.24 28.98
C PHE A 4 64.27 25.86 28.30
N ARG A 5 64.40 27.07 27.73
CA ARG A 5 63.29 27.79 27.08
C ARG A 5 62.97 27.22 25.69
N HIS A 6 63.93 26.57 25.02
CA HIS A 6 63.74 25.93 23.71
C HIS A 6 62.98 24.59 23.79
N VAL A 7 63.15 23.85 24.89
CA VAL A 7 62.47 22.56 25.12
C VAL A 7 60.98 22.77 25.41
N SER A 8 60.64 23.76 26.26
CA SER A 8 59.25 24.11 26.58
C SER A 8 58.45 24.60 25.36
N ASN A 9 59.08 25.40 24.47
CA ASN A 9 58.42 25.86 23.24
C ASN A 9 58.15 24.72 22.25
N SER A 10 59.05 23.73 22.15
CA SER A 10 58.84 22.56 21.28
C SER A 10 57.74 21.64 21.82
N PHE A 11 57.65 21.50 23.15
CA PHE A 11 56.60 20.73 23.82
C PHE A 11 55.21 21.37 23.68
N ASN A 12 55.11 22.69 23.90
CA ASN A 12 53.86 23.43 23.70
C ASN A 12 53.40 23.40 22.23
N ARG A 13 54.34 23.45 21.27
CA ARG A 13 54.02 23.35 19.85
C ARG A 13 53.44 21.99 19.46
N SER A 14 53.93 20.91 20.06
CA SER A 14 53.38 19.56 19.86
C SER A 14 51.97 19.42 20.47
N ILE A 15 51.73 20.00 21.64
CA ILE A 15 50.39 20.01 22.27
C ILE A 15 49.40 20.81 21.41
N THR A 16 49.78 21.99 20.92
CA THR A 16 48.92 22.78 20.03
C THR A 16 48.63 22.05 18.72
N ALA A 17 49.62 21.38 18.13
CA ALA A 17 49.42 20.59 16.91
C ALA A 17 48.45 19.42 17.13
N LEU A 18 48.53 18.76 18.29
CA LEU A 18 47.63 17.66 18.64
C LEU A 18 46.19 18.15 18.85
N ILE A 19 46.01 19.28 19.54
CA ILE A 19 44.69 19.90 19.74
C ILE A 19 44.06 20.28 18.39
N VAL A 20 44.82 20.95 17.51
CA VAL A 20 44.33 21.33 16.16
C VAL A 20 43.96 20.11 15.33
N CYS A 21 44.74 19.02 15.40
CA CYS A 21 44.44 17.77 14.71
C CYS A 21 43.12 17.13 15.18
N VAL A 22 42.86 17.13 16.49
CA VAL A 22 41.60 16.62 17.06
C VAL A 22 40.41 17.47 16.61
N PHE A 23 40.53 18.80 16.63
CA PHE A 23 39.46 19.70 16.14
C PHE A 23 39.15 19.51 14.65
N ILE A 24 40.17 19.29 13.82
CA ILE A 24 39.99 18.99 12.39
C ILE A 24 39.27 17.64 12.21
N SER A 25 39.60 16.63 13.04
CA SER A 25 38.99 15.29 12.95
C SER A 25 37.48 15.30 13.29
N MET A 26 37.04 16.20 14.18
CA MET A 26 35.62 16.36 14.51
C MET A 26 34.78 16.97 13.37
N GLY A 27 35.42 17.54 12.34
CA GLY A 27 34.74 18.04 11.13
C GLY A 27 34.26 16.94 10.18
N PHE A 28 34.71 15.69 10.37
CA PHE A 28 34.33 14.55 9.54
C PHE A 28 33.18 13.72 10.14
N VAL A 29 32.24 14.35 10.85
CA VAL A 29 30.97 13.68 11.15
C VAL A 29 30.20 13.57 9.85
N SER A 30 30.32 12.42 9.17
CA SER A 30 29.41 12.07 8.09
C SER A 30 28.00 12.16 8.66
N THR A 31 27.21 13.09 8.13
CA THR A 31 25.78 13.13 8.37
C THR A 31 25.24 11.78 7.93
N VAL A 32 24.94 10.90 8.90
CA VAL A 32 24.15 9.70 8.62
C VAL A 32 22.80 10.25 8.16
N GLN A 33 22.56 10.19 6.86
CA GLN A 33 21.25 10.42 6.30
C GLN A 33 20.37 9.30 6.87
N ALA A 34 19.71 9.59 7.98
CA ALA A 34 18.49 8.88 8.35
C ALA A 34 17.59 9.03 7.12
N ALA A 35 17.42 7.94 6.37
CA ALA A 35 16.47 7.91 5.27
C ALA A 35 15.14 8.35 5.87
N ILE A 36 14.75 9.58 5.57
CA ILE A 36 13.48 10.14 5.98
C ILE A 36 12.48 9.30 5.20
N VAL A 37 11.96 8.24 5.81
CA VAL A 37 10.81 7.51 5.26
C VAL A 37 9.70 8.55 5.30
N SER A 38 9.46 9.16 4.14
CA SER A 38 8.49 10.21 4.04
C SER A 38 7.12 9.59 4.34
N THR A 39 6.21 10.31 4.99
CA THR A 39 4.81 9.87 5.12
C THR A 39 4.22 9.51 3.75
N HIS A 40 4.75 10.10 2.67
CA HIS A 40 4.42 9.73 1.30
C HIS A 40 4.80 8.28 0.96
N ASP A 41 5.94 7.78 1.41
CA ASP A 41 6.35 6.37 1.19
C ASP A 41 5.44 5.40 1.95
N LEU A 42 5.06 5.74 3.18
CA LEU A 42 4.10 4.96 3.98
C LEU A 42 2.69 5.00 3.37
N ALA A 43 2.22 6.18 2.96
CA ALA A 43 0.94 6.32 2.27
C ALA A 43 0.92 5.54 0.94
N SER A 44 2.02 5.55 0.21
CA SER A 44 2.15 4.81 -1.06
C SER A 44 2.15 3.29 -0.83
N ALA A 45 2.77 2.81 0.24
CA ALA A 45 2.68 1.41 0.63
C ALA A 45 1.24 1.03 1.03
N SER A 46 0.55 1.86 1.80
CA SER A 46 -0.85 1.65 2.19
C SER A 46 -1.79 1.63 0.97
N ILE A 47 -1.64 2.55 0.02
CA ILE A 47 -2.43 2.59 -1.22
C ILE A 47 -2.23 1.30 -2.03
N LYS A 48 -0.99 0.80 -2.12
CA LYS A 48 -0.68 -0.45 -2.83
C LYS A 48 -1.31 -1.67 -2.16
N GLN A 49 -1.29 -1.70 -0.82
CA GLN A 49 -1.94 -2.77 -0.07
C GLN A 49 -3.47 -2.74 -0.23
N GLN A 50 -4.05 -1.54 -0.17
CA GLN A 50 -5.48 -1.33 -0.37
C GLN A 50 -5.95 -1.81 -1.75
N ALA A 51 -5.20 -1.56 -2.82
CA ALA A 51 -5.54 -2.05 -4.16
C ALA A 51 -5.62 -3.59 -4.20
N ARG A 52 -4.70 -4.27 -3.51
CA ARG A 52 -4.69 -5.74 -3.44
C ARG A 52 -5.90 -6.27 -2.66
N ASP A 53 -6.22 -5.63 -1.55
CA ASP A 53 -7.37 -5.99 -0.72
C ASP A 53 -8.69 -5.78 -1.46
N ASN A 54 -8.83 -4.68 -2.21
CA ASN A 54 -10.01 -4.42 -3.06
C ASN A 54 -10.21 -5.50 -4.13
N VAL A 55 -9.14 -5.95 -4.78
CA VAL A 55 -9.18 -7.04 -5.76
C VAL A 55 -9.63 -8.34 -5.08
N LYS A 56 -9.10 -8.66 -3.90
CA LYS A 56 -9.48 -9.87 -3.14
C LYS A 56 -10.96 -9.85 -2.74
N ILE A 57 -11.45 -8.74 -2.20
CA ILE A 57 -12.86 -8.56 -1.82
C ILE A 57 -13.76 -8.78 -3.05
N SER A 58 -13.36 -8.25 -4.20
CA SER A 58 -14.11 -8.42 -5.44
C SER A 58 -14.16 -9.90 -5.84
N LEU A 59 -13.02 -10.61 -5.84
CA LEU A 59 -12.94 -12.03 -6.19
C LEU A 59 -13.68 -12.95 -5.20
N GLN A 60 -13.87 -12.52 -3.96
CA GLN A 60 -14.62 -13.26 -2.95
C GLN A 60 -16.14 -13.21 -3.18
N ARG A 61 -16.65 -12.33 -4.06
CA ARG A 61 -18.08 -12.25 -4.34
C ARG A 61 -18.59 -13.54 -4.99
N ILE A 62 -19.76 -14.02 -4.53
CA ILE A 62 -20.35 -15.30 -4.94
C ILE A 62 -20.55 -15.38 -6.45
N ASP A 63 -21.01 -14.30 -7.08
CA ASP A 63 -21.23 -14.24 -8.52
C ASP A 63 -19.93 -14.36 -9.32
N ILE A 64 -18.84 -13.76 -8.86
CA ILE A 64 -17.52 -13.89 -9.48
C ILE A 64 -16.96 -15.29 -9.27
N GLN A 65 -17.10 -15.87 -8.08
CA GLN A 65 -16.66 -17.25 -7.82
C GLN A 65 -17.40 -18.26 -8.69
N GLN A 66 -18.71 -18.11 -8.85
CA GLN A 66 -19.52 -18.95 -9.73
C GLN A 66 -19.08 -18.82 -11.18
N GLN A 67 -18.80 -17.61 -11.64
CA GLN A 67 -18.28 -17.37 -12.99
C GLN A 67 -16.88 -17.97 -13.20
N LEU A 68 -15.98 -17.86 -12.22
CA LEU A 68 -14.66 -18.50 -12.28
C LEU A 68 -14.80 -20.03 -12.34
N THR A 69 -15.70 -20.59 -11.53
CA THR A 69 -15.96 -22.03 -11.48
C THR A 69 -16.61 -22.53 -12.78
N SER A 70 -17.51 -21.76 -13.39
CA SER A 70 -18.12 -22.10 -14.69
C SER A 70 -17.09 -22.10 -15.83
N MET A 71 -16.03 -21.30 -15.71
CA MET A 71 -14.86 -21.33 -16.60
C MET A 71 -13.85 -22.45 -16.23
N GLY A 72 -14.15 -23.29 -15.24
CA GLY A 72 -13.28 -24.39 -14.80
C GLY A 72 -12.11 -23.95 -13.92
N VAL A 73 -12.13 -22.71 -13.41
CA VAL A 73 -11.06 -22.16 -12.58
C VAL A 73 -11.45 -22.22 -11.10
N LYS A 74 -10.57 -22.80 -10.27
CA LYS A 74 -10.77 -22.82 -8.81
C LYS A 74 -10.52 -21.43 -8.22
N PRO A 75 -11.44 -20.86 -7.41
CA PRO A 75 -11.28 -19.54 -6.80
C PRO A 75 -9.97 -19.39 -6.00
N ASP A 76 -9.57 -20.41 -5.25
CA ASP A 76 -8.35 -20.40 -4.43
C ASP A 76 -7.07 -20.21 -5.27
N LEU A 77 -7.05 -20.79 -6.48
CA LEU A 77 -5.92 -20.65 -7.40
C LEU A 77 -5.79 -19.20 -7.89
N VAL A 78 -6.92 -18.51 -8.08
CA VAL A 78 -6.93 -17.11 -8.51
C VAL A 78 -6.42 -16.20 -7.39
N LEU A 79 -6.84 -16.46 -6.15
CA LEU A 79 -6.35 -15.72 -4.99
C LEU A 79 -4.82 -15.87 -4.83
N SER A 80 -4.30 -17.08 -4.98
CA SER A 80 -2.85 -17.32 -4.95
C SER A 80 -2.11 -16.58 -6.06
N ARG A 81 -2.71 -16.44 -7.26
CA ARG A 81 -2.13 -15.64 -8.34
C ARG A 81 -2.09 -14.15 -8.02
N VAL A 82 -3.16 -13.61 -7.45
CA VAL A 82 -3.22 -12.22 -6.99
C VAL A 82 -2.15 -11.94 -5.93
N ASP A 83 -1.88 -12.90 -5.05
CA ASP A 83 -0.79 -12.79 -4.07
C ASP A 83 0.60 -12.82 -4.71
N SER A 84 0.77 -13.54 -5.82
CA SER A 84 2.03 -13.58 -6.57
C SER A 84 2.24 -12.40 -7.52
N MET A 85 1.22 -11.58 -7.78
CA MET A 85 1.30 -10.46 -8.71
C MET A 85 2.11 -9.30 -8.14
N SER A 86 2.84 -8.62 -9.03
CA SER A 86 3.56 -7.40 -8.66
C SER A 86 2.58 -6.26 -8.33
N ASN A 87 3.09 -5.26 -7.61
CA ASN A 87 2.30 -4.11 -7.19
C ASN A 87 1.70 -3.33 -8.37
N ALA A 88 2.44 -3.24 -9.49
CA ALA A 88 2.00 -2.53 -10.68
C ALA A 88 0.88 -3.27 -11.41
N GLU A 89 0.98 -4.60 -11.51
CA GLU A 89 -0.06 -5.44 -12.13
C GLU A 89 -1.36 -5.40 -11.33
N ILE A 90 -1.27 -5.42 -9.99
CA ILE A 90 -2.44 -5.30 -9.11
C ILE A 90 -3.14 -3.94 -9.27
N GLN A 91 -2.39 -2.85 -9.38
CA GLN A 91 -3.00 -1.52 -9.60
C GLN A 91 -3.74 -1.47 -10.93
N GLN A 92 -3.16 -2.02 -12.00
CA GLN A 92 -3.84 -2.11 -13.30
C GLN A 92 -5.09 -2.98 -13.23
N LEU A 93 -5.01 -4.14 -12.56
CA LEU A 93 -6.14 -5.04 -12.38
C LEU A 93 -7.28 -4.41 -11.56
N SER A 94 -6.95 -3.72 -10.47
CA SER A 94 -7.93 -2.98 -9.65
C SER A 94 -8.70 -1.97 -10.50
N GLY A 95 -7.99 -1.18 -11.33
CA GLY A 95 -8.63 -0.21 -12.23
C GLY A 95 -9.52 -0.84 -13.29
N LEU A 96 -9.22 -2.06 -13.75
CA LEU A 96 -10.07 -2.80 -14.70
C LEU A 96 -11.33 -3.37 -14.05
N ILE A 97 -11.22 -3.87 -12.81
CA ILE A 97 -12.37 -4.40 -12.05
C ILE A 97 -13.36 -3.28 -11.72
N GLU A 98 -12.86 -2.09 -11.35
CA GLU A 98 -13.70 -0.90 -11.11
C GLU A 98 -14.46 -0.46 -12.37
N GLN A 99 -13.84 -0.54 -13.55
CA GLN A 99 -14.47 -0.17 -14.82
C GLN A 99 -15.46 -1.20 -15.34
N LYS A 100 -15.35 -2.46 -14.92
CA LYS A 100 -16.25 -3.54 -15.31
C LYS A 100 -16.76 -4.27 -14.07
N PRO A 101 -17.70 -3.68 -13.31
CA PRO A 101 -18.35 -4.37 -12.22
C PRO A 101 -19.07 -5.62 -12.77
N ALA A 102 -18.47 -6.79 -12.59
CA ALA A 102 -19.18 -8.05 -12.70
C ALA A 102 -20.23 -8.04 -11.58
N GLY A 103 -21.44 -7.61 -11.91
CA GLY A 103 -22.49 -7.30 -10.94
C GLY A 103 -23.88 -7.19 -11.56
N SER A 104 -23.98 -7.25 -12.90
CA SER A 104 -25.25 -7.41 -13.62
C SER A 104 -25.77 -8.85 -13.63
N GLY A 105 -25.34 -9.68 -12.66
CA GLY A 105 -25.76 -11.08 -12.53
C GLY A 105 -27.10 -11.23 -11.78
N ILE A 106 -27.33 -12.42 -11.22
CA ILE A 106 -28.54 -12.83 -10.49
C ILE A 106 -28.98 -11.79 -9.43
N ILE A 107 -28.04 -11.10 -8.78
CA ILE A 107 -28.34 -10.05 -7.80
C ILE A 107 -28.99 -8.82 -8.46
N GLY A 108 -28.50 -8.41 -9.63
CA GLY A 108 -29.12 -7.33 -10.41
C GLY A 108 -30.51 -7.72 -10.94
N LEU A 109 -30.68 -8.98 -11.37
CA LEU A 109 -31.98 -9.51 -11.78
C LEU A 109 -32.97 -9.60 -10.61
N LEU A 110 -32.53 -10.09 -9.45
CA LEU A 110 -33.33 -10.10 -8.22
C LEU A 110 -33.71 -8.68 -7.81
N GLY A 111 -32.76 -7.74 -7.85
CA GLY A 111 -33.03 -6.32 -7.60
C GLY A 111 -34.05 -5.73 -8.57
N PHE A 112 -33.95 -6.05 -9.87
CA PHE A 112 -34.91 -5.62 -10.87
C PHE A 112 -36.31 -6.18 -10.62
N ILE A 113 -36.42 -7.49 -10.35
CA ILE A 113 -37.69 -8.13 -9.98
C ILE A 113 -38.27 -7.48 -8.72
N LEU A 114 -37.43 -7.20 -7.72
CA LEU A 114 -37.84 -6.54 -6.47
C LEU A 114 -38.38 -5.13 -6.74
N VAL A 115 -37.71 -4.33 -7.58
CA VAL A 115 -38.19 -2.99 -7.98
C VAL A 115 -39.52 -3.07 -8.72
N VAL A 116 -39.68 -4.01 -9.66
CA VAL A 116 -40.94 -4.20 -10.38
C VAL A 116 -42.07 -4.60 -9.42
N LEU A 117 -41.81 -5.54 -8.52
CA LEU A 117 -42.77 -5.97 -7.50
C LEU A 117 -43.12 -4.84 -6.53
N LEU A 118 -42.15 -4.01 -6.16
CA LEU A 118 -42.36 -2.85 -5.29
C LEU A 118 -43.27 -1.82 -5.97
N ILE A 119 -43.02 -1.49 -7.24
CA ILE A 119 -43.88 -0.56 -7.99
C ILE A 119 -45.30 -1.13 -8.14
N THR A 120 -45.42 -2.42 -8.43
CA THR A 120 -46.71 -3.09 -8.64
C THR A 120 -47.52 -3.18 -7.33
N ASP A 121 -46.86 -3.36 -6.19
CA ASP A 121 -47.46 -3.35 -4.85
C ASP A 121 -47.88 -1.93 -4.42
N LEU A 122 -47.06 -0.90 -4.69
CA LEU A 122 -47.44 0.51 -4.45
C LEU A 122 -48.64 0.97 -5.29
N LEU A 123 -48.80 0.41 -6.49
CA LEU A 123 -49.98 0.64 -7.34
C LEU A 123 -51.18 -0.23 -6.94
N ASN A 124 -51.05 -1.01 -5.87
CA ASN A 124 -52.08 -1.91 -5.35
C ASN A 124 -52.51 -2.98 -6.36
N LEU A 125 -51.64 -3.31 -7.32
CA LEU A 125 -51.87 -4.34 -8.35
C LEU A 125 -51.43 -5.73 -7.88
N THR A 126 -50.55 -5.80 -6.87
CA THR A 126 -50.12 -7.02 -6.16
C THR A 126 -50.14 -6.78 -4.64
N ASN A 127 -50.23 -7.85 -3.84
CA ASN A 127 -50.32 -7.77 -2.36
C ASN A 127 -49.21 -8.63 -1.73
N VAL A 128 -47.96 -8.30 -2.04
CA VAL A 128 -46.79 -9.13 -1.69
C VAL A 128 -46.11 -8.65 -0.40
N TYR A 129 -46.17 -7.35 -0.08
CA TYR A 129 -45.48 -6.78 1.09
C TYR A 129 -46.35 -6.55 2.33
N ASN A 130 -47.63 -6.92 2.29
CA ASN A 130 -48.52 -6.84 3.43
C ASN A 130 -48.36 -8.11 4.31
N ILE A 131 -47.42 -8.06 5.27
CA ILE A 131 -47.30 -9.00 6.40
C ILE A 131 -48.11 -8.47 7.58
#